data_AF-A0A5R9FF38-F1
#
_entry.id   AF-A0A5R9FF38-F1
#
_cell.length_a   1.000
_cell.length_b   1.000
_cell.length_c   1.000
_cell.angle_alpha   90.00
_cell.angle_beta   90.00
_cell.angle_gamma   90.00
#
_symmetry.space_group_name_H-M   'P 1'
#
loop_
_entity.id
_entity.type
_entity.pdbx_description
1 polymer ?
#
loop_
_entity_poly.entity_id
_entity_poly.type
_entity_poly.pdbx_seq_one_letter_code
_entity_poly.pdbx_strand_id
1 'polypeptide(L)'
;MNRKVLYTIAGFVAGIALIYYSGTVTYLHKKEIHHGEVIEKAHNEDGYFVIVESKNHDEPVELKVKEQSTWNLVRKETPYHIKYTWFGGKSPEIDEIEAEEEKGE
;
A
#
# COMPACT_ATOMS: atom_id res chain seq x y z
N MET A 1 41.03 18.81 -11.86
CA MET A 1 40.27 18.50 -10.63
C MET A 1 41.06 17.47 -9.82
N ASN A 2 41.38 17.74 -8.56
CA ASN A 2 42.23 16.84 -7.75
C ASN A 2 41.51 15.53 -7.42
N ARG A 3 42.16 14.38 -7.65
CA ARG A 3 41.60 13.05 -7.36
C ARG A 3 41.05 12.93 -5.93
N LYS A 4 41.71 13.56 -4.96
CA LYS A 4 41.25 13.63 -3.56
C LYS A 4 39.87 14.29 -3.42
N VAL A 5 39.64 15.40 -4.12
CA VAL A 5 38.36 16.12 -4.11
C VAL A 5 37.26 15.29 -4.77
N LEU A 6 37.58 14.56 -5.85
CA LEU A 6 36.65 13.66 -6.51
C LEU A 6 36.19 12.51 -5.58
N TYR A 7 37.13 11.89 -4.85
CA TYR A 7 36.77 10.82 -3.90
C TYR A 7 35.95 11.33 -2.71
N THR A 8 36.23 12.54 -2.21
CA THR A 8 35.42 13.14 -1.13
C THR A 8 33.99 13.40 -1.58
N ILE A 9 33.79 13.96 -2.78
CA ILE A 9 32.46 14.21 -3.34
C ILE A 9 31.73 12.89 -3.58
N ALA A 10 32.41 11.90 -4.18
CA ALA A 10 31.82 10.58 -4.43
C ALA A 10 31.41 9.87 -3.12
N GLY A 11 32.23 9.93 -2.08
CA GLY A 11 31.91 9.37 -0.77
C GLY A 11 30.72 10.06 -0.10
N PHE A 12 30.61 11.38 -0.23
CA PHE A 12 29.48 12.14 0.30
C PHE A 12 28.17 11.81 -0.42
N VAL A 13 28.20 11.74 -1.75
CA VAL A 13 27.03 11.35 -2.56
C VAL A 13 26.61 9.90 -2.24
N ALA A 14 27.56 8.98 -2.12
CA ALA A 14 27.27 7.59 -1.73
C ALA A 14 26.66 7.49 -0.32
N GLY A 15 27.14 8.29 0.63
CA GLY A 15 26.57 8.35 1.98
C GLY A 15 25.12 8.84 2.00
N ILE A 16 24.81 9.91 1.25
CA ILE A 16 23.42 10.40 1.12
C ILE A 16 22.53 9.37 0.44
N ALA A 17 23.02 8.72 -0.63
CA ALA A 17 22.28 7.67 -1.32
C ALA A 17 21.95 6.49 -0.40
N LEU A 18 22.89 6.04 0.44
CA LEU A 18 22.66 4.96 1.41
C LEU A 18 21.61 5.33 2.46
N ILE A 19 21.65 6.55 2.99
CA ILE A 19 20.66 7.03 3.97
C ILE A 19 19.27 7.10 3.32
N TYR A 20 19.20 7.65 2.11
CA TYR A 20 17.95 7.77 1.36
C TYR A 20 17.34 6.38 1.07
N TYR A 21 18.13 5.46 0.52
CA TYR A 21 17.69 4.09 0.26
C TYR A 21 17.24 3.36 1.52
N SER A 22 17.96 3.54 2.64
CA SER A 22 17.59 2.89 3.90
C SER A 22 16.24 3.39 4.41
N GLY A 23 15.99 4.70 4.35
CA GLY A 23 14.72 5.30 4.76
C GLY A 23 13.53 4.79 3.95
N THR A 24 13.70 4.59 2.63
CA THR A 24 12.63 4.06 1.76
C THR A 24 12.38 2.57 1.99
N VAL A 25 13.39 1.79 2.36
CA VAL A 25 13.25 0.32 2.51
C VAL A 25 12.66 -0.07 3.87
N THR A 26 12.89 0.70 4.94
CA THR A 26 12.51 0.30 6.30
C THR A 26 11.26 0.98 6.86
N TYR A 27 10.60 1.85 6.10
CA TYR A 27 9.45 2.60 6.63
C TYR A 27 8.16 1.79 6.53
N LEU A 28 7.48 1.65 7.66
CA LEU A 28 6.12 1.12 7.73
C LEU A 28 5.15 2.28 7.49
N HIS A 29 4.43 2.21 6.39
CA HIS A 29 3.36 3.15 6.10
C HIS A 29 2.03 2.58 6.57
N LYS A 30 1.16 3.47 7.05
CA LYS A 30 -0.23 3.17 7.42
C LYS A 30 -1.16 4.16 6.75
N LYS A 31 -2.24 3.67 6.17
CA LYS A 31 -3.29 4.49 5.55
C LYS A 31 -4.66 3.90 5.82
N GLU A 32 -5.67 4.74 5.63
CA GLU A 32 -7.06 4.44 5.87
C GLU A 32 -7.90 5.05 4.73
N ILE A 33 -8.81 4.25 4.21
CA ILE A 33 -9.82 4.65 3.22
C ILE A 33 -11.16 4.57 3.93
N HIS A 34 -11.70 5.72 4.34
CA HIS A 34 -12.97 5.79 5.05
C HIS A 34 -14.17 5.42 4.19
N HIS A 35 -14.07 5.57 2.86
CA HIS A 35 -15.12 5.25 1.91
C HIS A 35 -14.49 4.77 0.60
N GLY A 36 -14.32 3.45 0.49
CA GLY A 36 -13.68 2.79 -0.63
C GLY A 36 -14.59 1.73 -1.25
N GLU A 37 -14.82 1.84 -2.55
CA GLU A 37 -15.64 0.89 -3.30
C GLU A 37 -14.75 -0.17 -3.93
N VAL A 38 -15.07 -1.44 -3.69
CA VAL A 38 -14.35 -2.55 -4.32
C VAL A 38 -14.86 -2.73 -5.74
N ILE A 39 -14.07 -2.29 -6.72
CA ILE A 39 -14.43 -2.39 -8.14
C ILE A 39 -14.07 -3.77 -8.72
N GLU A 40 -13.01 -4.40 -8.19
CA GLU A 40 -12.53 -5.67 -8.71
C GLU A 40 -11.87 -6.53 -7.63
N LYS A 41 -11.85 -7.84 -7.89
CA LYS A 41 -11.22 -8.86 -7.06
C LYS A 41 -10.32 -9.71 -7.95
N ALA A 42 -9.07 -9.89 -7.56
CA ALA A 42 -8.10 -10.71 -8.26
C ALA A 42 -7.49 -11.75 -7.33
N HIS A 43 -7.04 -12.87 -7.90
CA HIS A 43 -6.23 -13.84 -7.19
C HIS A 43 -5.13 -14.36 -8.12
N ASN A 44 -3.94 -14.55 -7.58
CA ASN A 44 -2.79 -15.10 -8.30
C ASN A 44 -1.92 -15.93 -7.33
N GLU A 45 -0.72 -16.32 -7.75
CA GLU A 45 0.21 -17.08 -6.92
C GLU A 45 0.67 -16.32 -5.66
N ASP A 46 0.65 -14.98 -5.69
CA ASP A 46 1.05 -14.11 -4.58
C ASP A 46 -0.06 -13.93 -3.51
N GLY A 47 -1.30 -14.31 -3.83
CA GLY A 47 -2.43 -14.35 -2.90
C GLY A 47 -3.72 -13.76 -3.45
N TYR A 48 -4.50 -13.16 -2.55
CA TYR A 48 -5.82 -12.61 -2.81
C TYR A 48 -5.78 -11.09 -2.76
N PHE A 49 -6.39 -10.43 -3.73
CA PHE A 49 -6.32 -8.97 -3.89
C PHE A 49 -7.70 -8.38 -4.16
N VAL A 50 -7.89 -7.15 -3.70
CA VAL A 50 -9.05 -6.32 -3.99
C VAL A 50 -8.58 -4.99 -4.53
N ILE A 51 -9.25 -4.49 -5.56
CA ILE A 51 -8.95 -3.19 -6.15
C ILE A 51 -10.05 -2.24 -5.69
N VAL A 52 -9.62 -1.16 -5.05
CA VAL A 52 -10.50 -0.22 -4.33
C VAL A 52 -10.37 1.16 -4.95
N GLU A 53 -11.50 1.73 -5.35
CA GLU A 53 -11.60 3.12 -5.78
C GLU A 53 -12.11 3.99 -4.63
N SER A 54 -11.52 5.16 -4.44
CA SER A 54 -11.96 6.12 -3.42
C SER A 54 -11.69 7.54 -3.88
N LYS A 55 -12.58 8.47 -3.51
CA LYS A 55 -12.44 9.90 -3.84
C LYS A 55 -11.17 10.55 -3.26
N ASN A 56 -10.57 9.95 -2.23
CA ASN A 56 -9.35 10.44 -1.60
C ASN A 56 -8.07 10.00 -2.32
N HIS A 57 -8.19 9.17 -3.36
CA HIS A 57 -7.08 8.66 -4.15
C HIS A 57 -7.35 8.94 -5.63
N ASP A 58 -6.36 9.51 -6.33
CA ASP A 58 -6.49 9.81 -7.75
C ASP A 58 -6.58 8.54 -8.63
N GLU A 59 -6.08 7.41 -8.12
CA GLU A 59 -6.06 6.12 -8.82
C GLU A 59 -6.56 4.98 -7.90
N PRO A 60 -7.19 3.93 -8.48
CA PRO A 60 -7.56 2.74 -7.73
C PRO A 60 -6.35 2.09 -7.06
N VAL A 61 -6.54 1.62 -5.83
CA VAL A 61 -5.48 0.99 -5.03
C VAL A 61 -5.73 -0.51 -4.98
N GLU A 62 -4.75 -1.30 -5.40
CA GLU A 62 -4.73 -2.75 -5.19
C GLU A 62 -4.23 -3.06 -3.78
N LEU A 63 -5.03 -3.82 -3.03
CA LEU A 63 -4.75 -4.20 -1.65
C LEU A 63 -4.77 -5.72 -1.50
N LYS A 64 -3.73 -6.27 -0.87
CA LYS A 64 -3.64 -7.70 -0.54
C LYS A 64 -4.51 -8.04 0.67
N VAL A 65 -5.25 -9.12 0.57
CA VAL A 65 -6.06 -9.70 1.65
C VAL A 65 -5.32 -10.89 2.25
N LYS A 66 -5.13 -10.88 3.58
CA LYS A 66 -4.39 -11.92 4.31
C LYS A 66 -5.02 -13.30 4.16
N GLU A 67 -6.35 -13.38 4.21
CA GLU A 67 -7.08 -14.65 4.25
C GLU A 67 -8.10 -14.75 3.10
N GLN A 68 -8.19 -15.95 2.52
CA GLN A 68 -9.18 -16.26 1.48
C GLN A 68 -10.63 -16.12 1.99
N SER A 69 -10.88 -16.50 3.25
CA SER A 69 -12.18 -16.34 3.93
C SER A 69 -12.64 -14.88 3.86
N THR A 70 -11.80 -13.95 4.28
CA THR A 70 -12.07 -12.50 4.21
C THR A 70 -12.26 -12.08 2.76
N TRP A 71 -11.37 -12.49 1.85
CA TRP A 71 -11.51 -12.15 0.44
C TRP A 71 -12.83 -12.63 -0.16
N ASN A 72 -13.30 -13.82 0.21
CA ASN A 72 -14.59 -14.35 -0.23
C ASN A 72 -15.79 -13.52 0.26
N LEU A 73 -15.69 -12.91 1.44
CA LEU A 73 -16.75 -12.09 2.04
C LEU A 73 -16.82 -10.67 1.44
N VAL A 74 -15.71 -10.17 0.91
CA VAL A 74 -15.68 -8.86 0.24
C VAL A 74 -16.53 -8.90 -1.03
N ARG A 75 -17.47 -7.98 -1.14
CA ARG A 75 -18.39 -7.80 -2.27
C ARG A 75 -17.92 -6.65 -3.15
N LYS A 76 -18.14 -6.79 -4.45
CA LYS A 76 -17.93 -5.69 -5.39
C LYS A 76 -19.03 -4.64 -5.19
N GLU A 77 -18.75 -3.40 -5.60
CA GLU A 77 -19.71 -2.29 -5.59
C GLU A 77 -20.27 -1.98 -4.19
N THR A 78 -19.54 -2.39 -3.15
CA THR A 78 -19.91 -2.16 -1.75
C THR A 78 -18.89 -1.20 -1.15
N PRO A 79 -19.34 -0.15 -0.45
CA PRO A 79 -18.44 0.75 0.26
C PRO A 79 -17.90 0.08 1.53
N TYR A 80 -16.60 0.24 1.74
CA TYR A 80 -15.89 -0.26 2.90
C TYR A 80 -15.03 0.83 3.52
N HIS A 81 -14.91 0.74 4.84
CA HIS A 81 -13.84 1.35 5.59
C HIS A 81 -12.66 0.38 5.64
N ILE A 82 -11.51 0.78 5.10
CA ILE A 82 -10.34 -0.09 4.95
C ILE A 82 -9.09 0.56 5.56
N LYS A 83 -8.44 -0.15 6.49
CA LYS A 83 -7.09 0.18 6.98
C LYS A 83 -6.09 -0.78 6.39
N TYR A 84 -4.99 -0.23 5.87
CA TYR A 84 -3.95 -1.03 5.25
C TYR A 84 -2.56 -0.47 5.55
N THR A 85 -1.59 -1.36 5.51
CA THR A 85 -0.19 -1.03 5.75
C THR A 85 0.72 -1.62 4.70
N TRP A 86 1.86 -1.00 4.48
CA TRP A 86 2.90 -1.53 3.61
C TRP A 86 4.28 -1.17 4.12
N PHE A 87 5.25 -2.03 3.80
CA PHE A 87 6.63 -1.87 4.23
C PHE A 87 7.52 -1.60 3.02
N GLY A 88 8.12 -0.42 2.97
CA GLY A 88 8.96 0.02 1.86
C GLY A 88 8.27 -0.11 0.50
N GLY A 89 8.84 -0.91 -0.41
CA GLY A 89 8.31 -1.14 -1.76
C GLY A 89 7.37 -2.34 -1.91
N LYS A 90 6.90 -2.95 -0.80
CA LYS A 90 5.97 -4.09 -0.86
C LYS A 90 4.54 -3.65 -1.19
N SER A 91 3.76 -4.57 -1.74
CA SER A 91 2.33 -4.38 -1.94
C SER A 91 1.62 -4.07 -0.62
N PRO A 92 0.64 -3.15 -0.60
CA PRO A 92 -0.11 -2.86 0.59
C PRO A 92 -1.04 -4.00 0.98
N GLU A 93 -1.15 -4.24 2.28
CA GLU A 93 -1.91 -5.34 2.86
C GLU A 93 -2.98 -4.81 3.82
N ILE A 94 -4.18 -5.38 3.72
CA ILE A 94 -5.31 -5.01 4.56
C ILE A 94 -5.06 -5.50 5.99
N ASP A 95 -5.15 -4.57 6.93
CA ASP A 95 -5.16 -4.87 8.35
C ASP A 95 -6.59 -5.01 8.88
N GLU A 96 -7.51 -4.15 8.42
CA GLU A 96 -8.90 -4.12 8.85
C GLU A 96 -9.79 -3.70 7.68
N ILE A 97 -10.93 -4.38 7.51
CA ILE A 97 -11.95 -4.05 6.51
C ILE A 97 -13.32 -4.21 7.14
N GLU A 98 -14.11 -3.15 7.10
CA GLU A 98 -15.46 -3.09 7.65
C GLU A 98 -16.41 -2.58 6.57
N ALA A 99 -17.52 -3.30 6.34
CA ALA A 99 -18.54 -2.83 5.40
C ALA A 99 -19.22 -1.60 6.00
N GLU A 100 -19.38 -0.55 5.21
CA GLU A 100 -20.31 0.50 5.56
C GLU A 100 -21.72 -0.06 5.34
N GLU A 101 -22.33 -0.60 6.40
CA GLU A 101 -23.73 -0.98 6.33
C GLU A 101 -24.57 0.25 5.99
N GLU A 102 -25.26 0.24 4.85
CA GLU A 102 -26.49 1.01 4.72
C GLU A 102 -27.38 0.58 5.89
N LYS A 103 -27.61 1.48 6.84
CA LYS A 103 -28.65 1.30 7.85
C LYS A 103 -29.95 1.02 7.11
N GLY A 104 -30.28 -0.26 6.99
CA GLY A 104 -31.57 -0.72 6.50
C GLY A 104 -32.67 -0.11 7.36
N GLU A 105 -33.57 0.57 6.66
CA GLU A 105 -34.84 1.14 7.12
C GLU A 105 -35.75 0.09 7.76
#